data_AF-A0A817J7F3-F1
#
_entry.id   AF-A0A817J7F3-F1
#
_cell.length_a   1.000
_cell.length_b   1.000
_cell.length_c   1.000
_cell.angle_alpha   90.00
_cell.angle_beta   90.00
_cell.angle_gamma   90.00
#
_symmetry.space_group_name_H-M   'P 1'
#
loop_
_entity.id
_entity.type
_entity.pdbx_description
1 polymer ?
#
loop_
_entity_poly.entity_id
_entity_poly.type
_entity_poly.pdbx_seq_one_letter_code
_entity_poly.pdbx_strand_id
1 'polypeptide(L)'
;MDSTKCSSWKNIDKYNCIIVRAQGTNKASLTDIQSICSHFEPIILKPYGCEISEKHELISKYGMHDDLCEIGKFYDHEDTSTWYYYVYGRSTQKKQGKGQIMNFIASRPLGRSIYDDIAIVRSGPTTSKFEPWLSAEKLAQTILYYETHDPQTIFAERERQRFFEKMGMQDQKNIPAFAFGFGF
;
A
#
# COMPACT_ATOMS: atom_id res chain seq x y z
N MET A 1 -22.53 4.35 15.31
CA MET A 1 -21.42 4.52 14.34
C MET A 1 -22.02 4.36 12.95
N ASP A 2 -21.84 5.37 12.13
CA ASP A 2 -22.62 5.63 10.92
C ASP A 2 -22.17 4.71 9.76
N SER A 3 -23.03 3.79 9.33
CA SER A 3 -22.77 2.78 8.29
C SER A 3 -22.69 3.37 6.87
N THR A 4 -22.75 4.69 6.74
CA THR A 4 -22.96 5.40 5.47
C THR A 4 -21.66 5.84 4.77
N LYS A 5 -20.49 5.76 5.42
CA LYS A 5 -19.23 6.28 4.84
C LYS A 5 -18.70 5.47 3.66
N CYS A 6 -18.63 4.15 3.73
CA CYS A 6 -18.12 3.32 2.62
C CYS A 6 -19.07 3.34 1.41
N SER A 7 -20.38 3.42 1.65
CA SER A 7 -21.41 3.57 0.61
C SER A 7 -21.43 4.97 -0.03
N SER A 8 -20.91 5.99 0.64
CA SER A 8 -20.76 7.35 0.08
C SER A 8 -19.66 7.47 -0.98
N TRP A 9 -18.77 6.47 -1.08
CA TRP A 9 -17.70 6.45 -2.09
C TRP A 9 -18.16 5.98 -3.46
N LYS A 10 -19.42 5.54 -3.59
CA LYS A 10 -20.06 5.24 -4.87
C LYS A 10 -20.19 6.46 -5.81
N ASN A 11 -19.78 7.65 -5.37
CA ASN A 11 -19.77 8.90 -6.15
C ASN A 11 -18.36 9.51 -6.33
N ILE A 12 -17.29 8.89 -5.82
CA ILE A 12 -15.90 9.26 -6.14
C ILE A 12 -15.33 8.12 -6.98
N ASP A 13 -15.77 8.04 -8.24
CA ASP A 13 -15.52 6.85 -9.06
C ASP A 13 -14.05 6.65 -9.45
N LYS A 14 -13.18 7.64 -9.19
CA LYS A 14 -11.83 7.71 -9.78
C LYS A 14 -10.85 8.44 -8.88
N TYR A 15 -10.11 7.71 -8.03
CA TYR A 15 -8.97 8.22 -7.28
C TYR A 15 -7.77 7.28 -7.45
N ASN A 16 -6.55 7.82 -7.34
CA ASN A 16 -5.30 7.10 -7.60
C ASN A 16 -4.37 7.01 -6.39
N CYS A 17 -4.78 7.60 -5.27
CA CYS A 17 -4.10 7.55 -4.00
C CYS A 17 -5.11 7.48 -2.85
N ILE A 18 -4.76 6.80 -1.77
CA ILE A 18 -5.50 6.80 -0.50
C ILE A 18 -4.56 7.26 0.60
N ILE A 19 -4.96 8.28 1.35
CA ILE A 19 -4.35 8.56 2.65
C ILE A 19 -4.99 7.62 3.68
N VAL A 20 -4.16 6.90 4.42
CA VAL A 20 -4.58 6.02 5.52
C VAL A 20 -4.26 6.71 6.83
N ARG A 21 -5.31 7.10 7.55
CA ARG A 21 -5.20 7.78 8.83
C ARG A 21 -4.79 6.79 9.93
N ALA A 22 -3.73 7.10 10.68
CA ALA A 22 -3.27 6.27 11.80
C ALA A 22 -4.17 6.38 13.03
N GLN A 23 -4.79 7.55 13.22
CA GLN A 23 -5.62 7.82 14.41
C GLN A 23 -6.79 6.84 14.52
N GLY A 24 -6.99 6.30 15.72
CA GLY A 24 -8.08 5.37 16.02
C GLY A 24 -7.87 3.96 15.46
N THR A 25 -6.76 3.70 14.75
CA THR A 25 -6.44 2.33 14.35
C THR A 25 -6.09 1.52 15.60
N ASN A 26 -6.90 0.52 15.91
CA ASN A 26 -6.58 -0.50 16.89
C ASN A 26 -6.63 -1.84 16.15
N LYS A 27 -5.61 -2.69 16.34
CA LYS A 27 -5.60 -4.03 15.74
C LYS A 27 -6.91 -4.79 15.98
N ALA A 28 -7.51 -4.64 17.16
CA ALA A 28 -8.75 -5.34 17.52
C ALA A 28 -10.00 -4.83 16.78
N SER A 29 -9.98 -3.62 16.22
CA SER A 29 -11.12 -3.05 15.47
C SER A 29 -11.02 -3.21 13.96
N LEU A 30 -9.89 -3.68 13.44
CA LEU A 30 -9.62 -3.84 12.00
C LEU A 30 -9.92 -5.27 11.53
N THR A 31 -11.17 -5.71 11.71
CA THR A 31 -11.64 -7.08 11.44
C THR A 31 -12.39 -7.23 10.12
N ASP A 32 -12.85 -6.13 9.52
CA ASP A 32 -13.65 -6.16 8.31
C ASP A 32 -13.32 -5.00 7.37
N ILE A 33 -13.84 -5.08 6.15
CA ILE A 33 -13.60 -4.09 5.09
C ILE A 33 -14.06 -2.71 5.56
N GLN A 34 -15.25 -2.60 6.16
CA GLN A 34 -15.84 -1.32 6.56
C GLN A 34 -14.98 -0.61 7.60
N SER A 35 -14.46 -1.36 8.58
CA SER A 35 -13.65 -0.78 9.64
C SER A 35 -12.31 -0.27 9.11
N ILE A 36 -11.65 -1.00 8.22
CA ILE A 36 -10.43 -0.53 7.53
C ILE A 36 -10.74 0.71 6.68
N CYS A 37 -11.78 0.61 5.87
CA CYS A 37 -12.24 1.68 4.99
C CYS A 37 -12.56 2.98 5.75
N SER A 38 -13.02 2.91 7.00
CA SER A 38 -13.30 4.10 7.81
C SER A 38 -12.06 5.00 8.05
N HIS A 39 -10.85 4.46 7.86
CA HIS A 39 -9.58 5.18 7.96
C HIS A 39 -9.03 5.68 6.61
N PHE A 40 -9.73 5.41 5.51
CA PHE A 40 -9.31 5.81 4.18
C PHE A 40 -9.84 7.17 3.80
N GLU A 41 -8.95 7.97 3.23
CA GLU A 41 -9.25 9.23 2.59
C GLU A 41 -8.78 9.16 1.13
N PRO A 42 -9.70 8.82 0.21
CA PRO A 42 -9.39 8.75 -1.22
C PRO A 42 -9.09 10.14 -1.79
N ILE A 43 -7.99 10.25 -2.53
CA ILE A 43 -7.56 11.50 -3.15
C ILE A 43 -7.08 11.30 -4.59
N ILE A 44 -7.19 12.37 -5.38
CA ILE A 44 -6.67 12.40 -6.74
C ILE A 44 -5.35 13.20 -6.73
N LEU A 45 -4.25 12.50 -6.99
CA LEU A 45 -2.97 13.09 -7.34
C LEU A 45 -3.01 13.49 -8.81
N LYS A 46 -2.72 14.77 -9.09
CA LYS A 46 -2.65 15.29 -10.46
C LYS A 46 -1.42 14.77 -11.21
N PRO A 47 -0.20 14.74 -10.64
CA PRO A 47 1.00 14.30 -11.33
C PRO A 47 1.27 12.81 -11.11
N TYR A 48 0.23 11.98 -11.25
CA TYR A 48 0.33 10.55 -11.02
C TYR A 48 1.34 9.89 -11.98
N GLY A 49 2.16 8.98 -11.46
CA GLY A 49 3.23 8.28 -12.19
C GLY A 49 4.58 8.99 -12.12
N CYS A 50 4.69 10.14 -11.45
CA CYS A 50 5.94 10.84 -11.21
C CYS A 50 6.17 10.98 -9.70
N GLU A 51 6.94 10.06 -9.11
CA GLU A 51 7.17 9.96 -7.66
C GLU A 51 7.52 11.30 -6.99
N ILE A 52 8.43 12.08 -7.59
CA ILE A 52 8.85 13.38 -7.06
C ILE A 52 7.67 14.35 -7.01
N SER A 53 6.87 14.40 -8.07
CA SER A 53 5.73 15.31 -8.16
C SER A 53 4.55 14.85 -7.29
N GLU A 54 4.34 13.54 -7.17
CA GLU A 54 3.35 12.94 -6.26
C GLU A 54 3.65 13.32 -4.82
N LYS A 55 4.90 13.13 -4.37
CA LYS A 55 5.33 13.53 -3.02
C LYS A 55 5.16 15.02 -2.78
N HIS A 56 5.50 15.85 -3.76
CA HIS A 56 5.33 17.31 -3.63
C HIS A 56 3.85 17.71 -3.50
N GLU A 57 2.92 17.09 -4.24
CA GLU A 57 1.49 17.33 -4.04
C GLU A 57 1.01 16.82 -2.68
N LEU A 58 1.43 15.63 -2.24
CA LEU A 58 1.10 15.07 -0.92
C LEU A 58 1.50 16.01 0.23
N ILE A 59 2.70 16.59 0.17
CA ILE A 59 3.19 17.55 1.16
C ILE A 59 2.40 18.86 1.07
N SER A 60 2.42 19.52 -0.10
CA SER A 60 1.91 20.88 -0.25
C SER A 60 0.39 21.01 -0.11
N LYS A 61 -0.37 20.00 -0.55
CA LYS A 61 -1.83 20.07 -0.63
C LYS A 61 -2.53 19.27 0.46
N TYR A 62 -1.94 18.15 0.90
CA TYR A 62 -2.55 17.26 1.88
C TYR A 62 -1.84 17.29 3.23
N GLY A 63 -0.81 18.14 3.39
CA GLY A 63 -0.13 18.38 4.66
C GLY A 63 0.65 17.16 5.16
N MET A 64 1.07 16.28 4.26
CA MET A 64 1.99 15.20 4.61
C MET A 64 3.37 15.77 4.98
N HIS A 65 4.16 14.97 5.71
CA HIS A 65 5.43 15.40 6.28
C HIS A 65 6.46 15.83 5.23
N ASP A 66 7.25 16.86 5.53
CA ASP A 66 8.31 17.35 4.63
C ASP A 66 9.38 16.29 4.31
N ASP A 67 9.55 15.28 5.16
CA ASP A 67 10.46 14.15 4.98
C ASP A 67 9.80 12.90 4.37
N LEU A 68 8.73 13.10 3.57
CA LEU A 68 8.00 12.02 2.91
C LEU A 68 8.91 11.23 1.94
N CYS A 69 8.96 9.91 2.11
CA CYS A 69 9.66 9.01 1.21
C CYS A 69 8.88 7.71 1.00
N GLU A 70 9.30 6.89 0.04
CA GLU A 70 8.83 5.50 -0.04
C GLU A 70 9.31 4.74 1.20
N ILE A 71 8.37 4.17 1.95
CA ILE A 71 8.61 3.39 3.15
C ILE A 71 8.20 1.93 2.97
N GLY A 72 7.81 1.52 1.76
CA GLY A 72 7.53 0.12 1.50
C GLY A 72 6.66 -0.10 0.27
N LYS A 73 6.52 -1.38 -0.05
CA LYS A 73 5.75 -1.89 -1.17
C LYS A 73 5.12 -3.22 -0.78
N PHE A 74 3.88 -3.46 -1.18
CA PHE A 74 3.20 -4.74 -0.99
C PHE A 74 2.28 -5.05 -2.18
N TYR A 75 1.86 -6.30 -2.32
CA TYR A 75 1.10 -6.77 -3.48
C TYR A 75 -0.38 -6.83 -3.22
N ASP A 76 -1.16 -6.81 -4.31
CA ASP A 76 -2.58 -7.13 -4.23
C ASP A 76 -2.80 -8.56 -3.73
N HIS A 77 -3.95 -8.82 -3.10
CA HIS A 77 -4.36 -10.15 -2.66
C HIS A 77 -4.71 -11.09 -3.82
N GLU A 78 -5.03 -10.53 -4.98
CA GLU A 78 -5.21 -11.32 -6.19
C GLU A 78 -3.93 -12.06 -6.54
N ASP A 79 -4.06 -13.26 -7.12
CA ASP A 79 -2.93 -14.13 -7.42
C ASP A 79 -2.11 -13.67 -8.65
N THR A 80 -1.81 -12.38 -8.71
CA THR A 80 -1.10 -11.73 -9.80
C THR A 80 0.11 -10.96 -9.28
N SER A 81 1.24 -11.12 -9.96
CA SER A 81 2.46 -10.32 -9.81
C SER A 81 2.32 -8.91 -10.39
N THR A 82 1.20 -8.61 -11.04
CA THR A 82 1.02 -7.42 -11.87
C THR A 82 0.83 -6.16 -11.05
N TRP A 83 0.02 -6.21 -10.00
CA TRP A 83 -0.38 -5.02 -9.26
C TRP A 83 0.20 -5.00 -7.84
N TYR A 84 0.73 -3.85 -7.46
CA TYR A 84 1.29 -3.62 -6.13
C TYR A 84 0.98 -2.19 -5.69
N TYR A 85 1.28 -1.91 -4.43
CA TYR A 85 1.03 -0.64 -3.78
C TYR A 85 2.34 -0.09 -3.25
N TYR A 86 2.66 1.15 -3.60
CA TYR A 86 3.70 1.93 -2.94
C TYR A 86 3.12 2.62 -1.71
N VAL A 87 3.92 2.67 -0.66
CA VAL A 87 3.57 3.33 0.60
C VAL A 87 4.51 4.49 0.84
N TYR A 88 3.97 5.70 0.89
CA TYR A 88 4.69 6.91 1.27
C TYR A 88 4.40 7.27 2.72
N GLY A 89 5.46 7.57 3.46
CA GLY A 89 5.39 8.00 4.86
C GLY A 89 6.68 8.68 5.27
N ARG A 90 6.81 9.01 6.55
CA ARG A 90 8.02 9.68 7.07
C ARG A 90 9.25 8.80 6.90
N SER A 91 10.37 9.39 6.50
CA SER A 91 11.66 8.69 6.42
C SER A 91 12.10 8.10 7.76
N THR A 92 11.74 8.75 8.86
CA THR A 92 12.10 8.39 10.23
C THR A 92 11.09 7.42 10.86
N GLN A 93 10.94 6.23 10.29
CA GLN A 93 10.13 5.15 10.89
C GLN A 93 10.74 4.55 12.17
N LYS A 94 11.93 5.02 12.60
CA LYS A 94 12.66 4.48 13.77
C LYS A 94 12.55 5.39 14.98
N LYS A 95 12.19 4.72 16.09
CA LYS A 95 12.00 5.20 17.47
C LYS A 95 10.61 5.80 17.67
N GLN A 96 9.76 5.06 18.40
CA GLN A 96 8.60 5.58 19.11
C GLN A 96 8.99 6.87 19.84
N GLY A 97 8.86 8.01 19.14
CA GLY A 97 8.87 9.31 19.79
C GLY A 97 7.59 9.43 20.60
N LYS A 98 7.62 10.24 21.67
CA LYS A 98 6.37 10.65 22.33
C LYS A 98 5.46 11.29 21.27
N GLY A 99 4.31 10.69 21.01
CA GLY A 99 3.28 11.23 20.12
C GLY A 99 3.07 10.52 18.77
N GLN A 100 3.90 9.55 18.39
CA GLN A 100 3.65 8.77 17.16
C GLN A 100 2.55 7.73 17.36
N ILE A 101 1.61 7.69 16.42
CA ILE A 101 0.49 6.72 16.45
C ILE A 101 0.81 5.62 15.44
N MET A 102 0.79 4.36 15.89
CA MET A 102 1.02 3.23 14.99
C MET A 102 -0.13 3.15 13.97
N ASN A 103 0.21 2.97 12.71
CA ASN A 103 -0.71 2.72 11.63
C ASN A 103 -0.83 1.21 11.43
N PHE A 104 -1.77 0.57 12.14
CA PHE A 104 -1.93 -0.89 12.06
C PHE A 104 -2.32 -1.38 10.66
N ILE A 105 -3.01 -0.54 9.89
CA ILE A 105 -3.42 -0.85 8.52
C ILE A 105 -2.21 -1.02 7.62
N ALA A 106 -1.26 -0.07 7.66
CA ALA A 106 -0.05 -0.13 6.84
C ALA A 106 1.01 -1.11 7.40
N SER A 107 1.03 -1.29 8.72
CA SER A 107 1.99 -2.20 9.37
C SER A 107 1.79 -3.66 8.95
N ARG A 108 0.52 -4.06 8.74
CA ARG A 108 0.13 -5.43 8.42
C ARG A 108 0.73 -5.91 7.08
N PRO A 109 0.46 -5.30 5.92
CA PRO A 109 1.01 -5.74 4.65
C PRO A 109 2.50 -5.45 4.48
N LEU A 110 3.10 -4.59 5.30
CA LEU A 110 4.55 -4.32 5.28
C LEU A 110 5.36 -5.21 6.25
N GLY A 111 4.69 -5.98 7.12
CA GLY A 111 5.34 -6.89 8.07
C GLY A 111 6.22 -6.19 9.12
N ARG A 112 6.03 -4.89 9.34
CA ARG A 112 6.81 -4.10 10.30
C ARG A 112 5.98 -2.94 10.86
N SER A 113 6.37 -2.40 12.01
CA SER A 113 5.69 -1.25 12.60
C SER A 113 5.84 0.00 11.73
N ILE A 114 4.72 0.55 11.30
CA ILE A 114 4.60 1.82 10.56
C ILE A 114 3.83 2.80 11.43
N TYR A 115 4.23 4.07 11.41
CA TYR A 115 3.65 5.13 12.22
C TYR A 115 3.15 6.29 11.38
N ASP A 116 2.25 7.06 11.99
CA ASP A 116 1.63 8.26 11.46
C ASP A 116 0.80 7.99 10.19
N ASP A 117 0.21 9.04 9.63
CA ASP A 117 -0.57 8.93 8.40
C ASP A 117 0.36 8.60 7.23
N ILE A 118 -0.12 7.74 6.34
CA ILE A 118 0.61 7.29 5.16
C ILE A 118 -0.24 7.48 3.91
N ALA A 119 0.41 7.59 2.76
CA ALA A 119 -0.27 7.58 1.47
C ALA A 119 0.04 6.27 0.75
N ILE A 120 -0.99 5.68 0.16
CA ILE A 120 -0.90 4.46 -0.64
C ILE A 120 -1.24 4.81 -2.08
N VAL A 121 -0.33 4.48 -2.98
CA VAL A 121 -0.48 4.68 -4.42
C VAL A 121 -0.39 3.31 -5.09
N ARG A 122 -1.36 2.99 -5.95
CA ARG A 122 -1.32 1.75 -6.73
C ARG A 122 -0.25 1.89 -7.81
N SER A 123 0.44 0.82 -8.16
CA SER A 123 1.45 0.80 -9.21
C SER A 123 1.49 -0.56 -9.89
N GLY A 124 2.13 -0.63 -11.06
CA GLY A 124 2.15 -1.81 -11.92
C GLY A 124 3.28 -1.73 -12.95
N PRO A 125 3.49 -2.80 -13.75
CA PRO A 125 4.48 -2.80 -14.81
C PRO A 125 4.17 -1.71 -15.85
N THR A 126 5.23 -1.08 -16.37
CA THR A 126 5.16 -0.01 -17.38
C THR A 126 4.46 -0.43 -18.68
N THR A 127 4.30 -1.73 -18.92
CA THR A 127 3.62 -2.30 -20.09
C THR A 127 2.11 -2.49 -19.91
N SER A 128 1.58 -2.31 -18.69
CA SER A 128 0.14 -2.41 -18.43
C SER A 128 -0.60 -1.17 -18.96
N LYS A 129 -1.61 -1.36 -19.81
CA LYS A 129 -2.52 -0.28 -20.24
C LYS A 129 -3.33 0.14 -19.01
N PHE A 130 -3.11 1.36 -18.55
CA PHE A 130 -3.36 1.76 -17.17
C PHE A 130 -4.69 2.48 -16.97
N GLU A 131 -5.53 1.98 -16.06
CA GLU A 131 -6.57 2.77 -15.39
C GLU A 131 -6.01 3.18 -14.02
N PRO A 132 -5.88 4.48 -13.69
CA PRO A 132 -5.29 4.97 -12.43
C PRO A 132 -6.00 4.62 -11.16
N TRP A 133 -7.12 3.92 -11.26
CA TRP A 133 -8.10 3.94 -10.21
C TRP A 133 -7.80 2.85 -9.18
N LEU A 134 -7.75 3.31 -7.94
CA LEU A 134 -7.60 2.50 -6.76
C LEU A 134 -9.00 2.22 -6.22
N SER A 135 -9.25 0.97 -5.80
CA SER A 135 -10.49 0.62 -5.09
C SER A 135 -10.17 0.47 -3.60
N ALA A 136 -10.90 1.20 -2.77
CA ALA A 136 -10.73 1.22 -1.32
C ALA A 136 -11.13 -0.13 -0.75
N GLU A 137 -12.22 -0.69 -1.25
CA GLU A 137 -12.65 -2.04 -0.92
C GLU A 137 -11.57 -3.06 -1.28
N LYS A 138 -10.98 -2.98 -2.48
CA LYS A 138 -9.92 -3.90 -2.90
C LYS A 138 -8.65 -3.76 -2.07
N LEU A 139 -8.27 -2.53 -1.73
CA LEU A 139 -7.15 -2.27 -0.83
C LEU A 139 -7.44 -2.84 0.56
N ALA A 140 -8.65 -2.67 1.08
CA ALA A 140 -9.04 -3.22 2.38
C ALA A 140 -9.05 -4.75 2.39
N GLN A 141 -9.54 -5.40 1.32
CA GLN A 141 -9.42 -6.84 1.11
C GLN A 141 -7.95 -7.28 1.11
N THR A 142 -7.10 -6.51 0.45
CA THR A 142 -5.65 -6.76 0.45
C THR A 142 -5.05 -6.67 1.86
N ILE A 143 -5.42 -5.67 2.64
CA ILE A 143 -4.96 -5.54 4.02
C ILE A 143 -5.45 -6.71 4.88
N LEU A 144 -6.70 -7.16 4.73
CA LEU A 144 -7.22 -8.33 5.44
C LEU A 144 -6.50 -9.63 5.03
N TYR A 145 -6.16 -9.77 3.76
CA TYR A 145 -5.42 -10.92 3.25
C TYR A 145 -4.08 -11.13 4.00
N TYR A 146 -3.33 -10.05 4.24
CA TYR A 146 -2.08 -10.06 5.01
C TYR A 146 -2.26 -10.30 6.52
N GLU A 147 -3.48 -10.54 7.01
CA GLU A 147 -3.69 -11.01 8.38
C GLU A 147 -3.33 -12.49 8.55
N THR A 148 -3.51 -13.27 7.47
CA THR A 148 -3.30 -14.72 7.46
C THR A 148 -2.15 -15.15 6.56
N HIS A 149 -1.57 -14.23 5.80
CA HIS A 149 -0.46 -14.48 4.88
C HIS A 149 0.77 -13.68 5.31
N ASP A 150 1.93 -14.34 5.32
CA ASP A 150 3.19 -13.71 5.69
C ASP A 150 3.62 -12.67 4.63
N PRO A 151 3.77 -11.38 4.99
CA PRO A 151 4.14 -10.33 4.05
C PRO A 151 5.43 -10.58 3.29
N GLN A 152 6.44 -11.14 3.96
CA GLN A 152 7.76 -11.37 3.36
C GLN A 152 7.71 -12.49 2.32
N THR A 153 7.01 -13.58 2.64
CA THR A 153 6.80 -14.70 1.72
C THR A 153 6.09 -14.24 0.45
N ILE A 154 4.95 -13.55 0.58
CA ILE A 154 4.20 -13.05 -0.58
C ILE A 154 5.04 -12.06 -1.39
N PHE A 155 5.75 -11.14 -0.74
CA PHE A 155 6.61 -10.19 -1.44
C PHE A 155 7.70 -10.90 -2.25
N ALA A 156 8.39 -11.87 -1.65
CA ALA A 156 9.46 -12.61 -2.30
C ALA A 156 8.95 -13.42 -3.50
N GLU A 157 7.81 -14.12 -3.34
CA GLU A 157 7.19 -14.90 -4.41
C GLU A 157 6.79 -14.03 -5.60
N ARG A 158 6.15 -12.89 -5.32
CA ARG A 158 5.64 -11.97 -6.34
C ARG A 158 6.76 -11.21 -7.05
N GLU A 159 7.78 -10.74 -6.34
CA GLU A 159 8.93 -10.09 -6.99
C GLU A 159 9.71 -11.07 -7.85
N ARG A 160 9.86 -12.32 -7.38
CA ARG A 160 10.45 -13.39 -8.18
C ARG A 160 9.66 -13.63 -9.46
N GLN A 161 8.34 -13.74 -9.37
CA GLN A 161 7.47 -13.90 -10.54
C GLN A 161 7.62 -12.74 -11.54
N ARG A 162 7.59 -11.49 -11.06
CA ARG A 162 7.79 -10.30 -11.92
C ARG A 162 9.14 -10.31 -12.61
N PHE A 163 10.19 -10.68 -11.88
CA PHE A 163 11.53 -10.74 -12.44
C PHE A 163 11.58 -11.72 -13.61
N PHE A 164 11.03 -12.93 -13.45
CA PHE A 164 11.00 -13.93 -14.51
C PHE A 164 10.12 -13.51 -15.71
N GLU A 165 8.95 -12.91 -15.46
CA GLU A 165 8.08 -12.36 -16.50
C GLU A 165 8.82 -11.28 -17.32
N LYS A 166 9.55 -10.38 -16.65
CA LYS A 166 10.35 -9.34 -17.30
C LYS A 166 11.48 -9.92 -18.16
N MET A 167 12.03 -11.06 -17.76
CA MET A 167 13.09 -11.76 -18.48
C MET A 167 12.57 -12.71 -19.57
N GLY A 168 11.25 -12.83 -19.75
CA GLY A 168 10.65 -13.74 -20.73
C GLY A 168 10.81 -15.23 -20.38
N MET A 169 11.04 -15.55 -19.10
CA MET A 169 11.25 -16.92 -18.62
C MET A 169 9.96 -17.44 -17.96
N GLN A 170 9.30 -18.43 -18.57
CA GLN A 170 7.99 -18.92 -18.10
C GLN A 170 8.07 -20.14 -17.16
N ASP A 171 9.24 -20.78 -17.00
CA ASP A 171 9.35 -22.03 -16.25
C ASP A 171 10.03 -21.88 -14.87
N GLN A 172 9.24 -22.05 -13.81
CA GLN A 172 9.64 -21.86 -12.40
C GLN A 172 10.11 -23.13 -11.68
N LYS A 173 10.24 -24.29 -12.33
CA LYS A 173 10.31 -25.56 -11.58
C LYS A 173 11.63 -25.85 -10.84
N ASN A 174 12.73 -25.11 -11.06
CA ASN A 174 14.05 -25.57 -10.59
C ASN A 174 15.03 -24.50 -10.07
N ILE A 175 14.59 -23.29 -9.68
CA ILE A 175 15.54 -22.27 -9.19
C ILE A 175 15.39 -22.08 -7.67
N PRO A 176 16.42 -22.42 -6.86
CA PRO A 176 16.36 -22.29 -5.40
C PRO A 176 16.22 -20.82 -4.98
N ALA A 177 15.42 -20.59 -3.93
CA ALA A 177 15.08 -19.27 -3.38
C ALA A 177 16.28 -18.43 -2.88
N PHE A 178 17.48 -19.00 -2.82
CA PHE A 178 18.68 -18.37 -2.24
C PHE A 178 19.36 -17.32 -3.14
N ALA A 179 18.90 -17.11 -4.38
CA ALA A 179 19.57 -16.20 -5.32
C ALA A 179 19.18 -14.71 -5.19
N PHE A 180 18.14 -14.36 -4.41
CA PHE A 180 17.66 -12.97 -4.28
C PHE A 180 17.79 -12.46 -2.85
N GLY A 181 19.03 -12.38 -2.35
CA GLY A 181 19.35 -11.57 -1.17
C GLY A 181 19.41 -10.09 -1.54
N PHE A 182 18.26 -9.42 -1.62
CA PHE A 182 18.22 -7.95 -1.52
C PHE A 182 18.09 -7.59 -0.05
N GLY A 183 19.22 -7.17 0.54
CA GLY A 183 19.23 -6.53 1.85
C GLY A 183 18.43 -5.23 1.81
N PHE A 184 17.46 -5.13 2.70
CA PHE A 184 16.82 -3.87 3.11
C PHE A 184 17.51 -3.34 4.37
#